data_AF-A0A661Z213-F1
#
_entry.id   AF-A0A661Z213-F1
#
_cell.length_a   1.000
_cell.length_b   1.000
_cell.length_c   1.000
_cell.angle_alpha   90.00
_cell.angle_beta   90.00
_cell.angle_gamma   90.00
#
_symmetry.space_group_name_H-M   'P 1'
#
loop_
_entity.id
_entity.type
_entity.pdbx_description
1 polymer ?
#
loop_
_entity_poly.entity_id
_entity_poly.type
_entity_poly.pdbx_seq_one_letter_code
_entity_poly.pdbx_strand_id
1 'polypeptide(L)' 'MNELFYVCVKILQWLGAVTGTTYEEINIIVFVIIGPIVFFLLLIALIRCKFRVKKQNDKIISN' A
#
# COMPACT_ATOMS: atom_id res chain seq x y z
N MET A 1 14.90 14.86 -9.18
CA MET A 1 13.70 14.87 -8.30
C MET A 1 12.38 14.91 -9.07
N ASN A 2 12.28 15.61 -10.22
CA ASN A 2 11.01 15.72 -10.96
C ASN A 2 10.70 14.56 -11.93
N GLU A 3 11.71 13.80 -12.37
CA GLU A 3 11.47 12.76 -13.38
C GLU A 3 10.64 11.60 -12.86
N LEU A 4 10.88 11.14 -11.63
CA LEU A 4 10.10 10.06 -11.03
C LEU A 4 8.62 10.47 -10.86
N PHE A 5 8.39 11.70 -10.40
CA PHE A 5 7.05 12.26 -10.30
C PHE A 5 6.39 12.37 -11.67
N TYR A 6 7.12 12.80 -12.70
CA TYR A 6 6.62 12.92 -14.07
C TYR A 6 6.28 11.55 -14.68
N VAL A 7 7.09 10.53 -14.42
CA VAL A 7 6.83 9.15 -14.84
C VAL A 7 5.58 8.60 -14.15
N CYS A 8 5.44 8.80 -12.84
CA CYS A 8 4.22 8.45 -12.11
C CYS A 8 2.99 9.12 -12.72
N VAL A 9 3.03 10.45 -12.92
CA VAL A 9 1.92 11.21 -13.51
C VAL A 9 1.58 10.71 -14.91
N LYS A 10 2.59 10.38 -15.74
CA LYS A 10 2.37 9.86 -17.10
C LYS A 10 1.70 8.49 -17.10
N ILE A 11 2.04 7.61 -16.15
CA ILE A 11 1.38 6.31 -15.98
C ILE A 11 -0.07 6.51 -15.52
N LEU A 12 -0.32 7.43 -14.58
CA LEU A 12 -1.67 7.76 -14.12
C LEU A 12 -2.52 8.36 -15.24
N GLN A 13 -1.98 9.29 -16.04
CA GLN A 13 -2.67 9.87 -17.19
C GLN A 13 -2.98 8.82 -18.26
N TRP A 14 -2.08 7.86 -18.49
CA TRP A 14 -2.34 6.74 -19.39
C TRP A 14 -3.48 5.85 -18.89
N LEU A 15 -3.51 5.55 -17.60
CA LEU A 15 -4.63 4.83 -16.97
C LEU A 15 -5.94 5.60 -17.07
N GLY A 16 -5.90 6.93 -16.91
CA GLY A 16 -7.05 7.83 -17.10
C GLY A 16 -7.60 7.82 -18.52
N ALA A 17 -6.70 7.89 -19.51
CA ALA A 17 -7.08 7.80 -20.91
C ALA A 17 -7.73 6.45 -21.26
N VAL A 18 -7.27 5.35 -20.63
CA VAL A 18 -7.83 4.00 -20.84
C VAL A 18 -9.19 3.84 -20.14
N THR A 19 -9.35 4.42 -18.95
CA THR A 19 -10.59 4.32 -18.16
C THR A 19 -11.62 5.41 -18.48
N GLY A 20 -11.25 6.43 -19.25
CA GLY A 20 -12.08 7.59 -19.54
C GLY A 20 -12.27 8.53 -18.35
N THR A 21 -11.40 8.43 -17.33
CA THR A 21 -11.49 9.23 -16.10
C THR A 21 -10.47 10.38 -16.10
N THR A 22 -10.77 11.44 -15.36
CA THR A 22 -9.86 12.58 -15.25
C THR A 22 -8.66 12.26 -14.35
N TYR A 23 -7.54 12.93 -14.58
CA TYR A 23 -6.34 12.79 -13.75
C TYR A 23 -6.63 13.08 -12.26
N GLU A 24 -7.52 14.04 -11.98
CA GLU A 24 -7.91 14.43 -10.62
C GLU A 24 -8.61 13.28 -9.88
N GLU A 25 -9.53 12.58 -10.55
CA GLU A 25 -10.25 11.43 -9.98
C GLU A 25 -9.30 10.28 -9.65
N ILE A 26 -8.39 9.95 -10.56
CA ILE A 26 -7.39 8.89 -10.33
C ILE A 26 -6.48 9.26 -9.17
N ASN A 27 -6.05 10.52 -9.08
CA ASN A 27 -5.21 10.96 -7.98
C ASN A 27 -5.92 10.78 -6.63
N ILE A 28 -7.22 11.13 -6.55
CA ILE A 28 -8.03 10.89 -5.34
C ILE A 28 -8.12 9.39 -5.04
N ILE A 29 -8.39 8.54 -6.03
CA ILE A 29 -8.47 7.08 -5.83
C ILE A 29 -7.13 6.53 -5.32
N VAL A 30 -6.00 6.93 -5.90
CA VAL A 30 -4.69 6.45 -5.48
C VAL A 30 -4.38 6.88 -4.04
N PHE A 31 -4.61 8.15 -3.69
CA PHE A 31 -4.30 8.64 -2.34
C PHE A 31 -5.29 8.16 -1.27
N VAL A 32 -6.59 8.14 -1.59
CA VAL A 32 -7.66 7.85 -0.63
C VAL A 32 -8.01 6.38 -0.55
N ILE A 33 -7.75 5.58 -1.60
CA ILE A 33 -8.05 4.14 -1.60
C ILE A 33 -6.79 3.30 -1.49
N ILE A 34 -5.81 3.49 -2.38
CA ILE A 34 -4.58 2.68 -2.36
C ILE A 34 -3.76 2.95 -1.10
N GLY A 35 -3.62 4.22 -0.70
CA GLY A 35 -2.95 4.62 0.54
C GLY A 35 -3.41 3.83 1.77
N PRO A 36 -4.69 3.89 2.17
CA PRO A 36 -5.18 3.13 3.33
C PRO A 36 -5.15 1.63 3.11
N ILE A 37 -5.37 1.10 1.90
CA ILE A 37 -5.25 -0.34 1.64
C ILE A 37 -3.84 -0.82 1.98
N VAL A 38 -2.80 -0.13 1.49
CA VAL A 38 -1.40 -0.48 1.78
C VAL A 38 -1.14 -0.38 3.28
N PHE A 39 -1.66 0.65 3.95
CA PHE A 39 -1.54 0.78 5.41
C PHE A 39 -2.20 -0.39 6.16
N PHE A 40 -3.43 -0.78 5.78
CA PHE A 40 -4.12 -1.92 6.38
C PHE A 40 -3.40 -3.25 6.14
N LEU A 41 -2.88 -3.48 4.93
CA LEU A 41 -2.08 -4.67 4.63
C LEU A 41 -0.82 -4.73 5.49
N LEU A 42 -0.12 -3.60 5.64
CA LEU A 42 1.07 -3.50 6.48
C LEU A 42 0.71 -3.75 7.96
N LEU A 43 -0.40 -3.18 8.44
CA LEU A 43 -0.90 -3.34 9.79
C LEU A 43 -1.27 -4.81 10.08
N ILE A 44 -1.95 -5.48 9.17
CA ILE A 44 -2.27 -6.91 9.28
C ILE A 44 -0.99 -7.74 9.30
N ALA A 45 -0.02 -7.46 8.42
CA ALA A 45 1.26 -8.16 8.39
C ALA A 45 2.03 -7.98 9.71
N LEU A 46 2.04 -6.77 10.27
CA LEU A 46 2.69 -6.45 11.53
C LEU A 46 2.04 -7.17 12.71
N ILE A 47 0.70 -7.18 12.78
CA ILE A 47 -0.04 -7.94 13.78
C ILE A 47 0.28 -9.43 13.68
N ARG A 48 0.23 -10.00 12.46
CA ARG A 48 0.58 -11.42 12.24
C ARG A 48 2.01 -11.73 12.67
N CYS A 49 2.96 -10.84 12.38
CA CYS A 49 4.35 -11.00 12.79
C CYS A 49 4.48 -11.03 14.32
N LYS A 50 3.85 -10.09 15.03
CA LYS A 50 3.81 -10.06 16.51
C LYS A 50 3.27 -11.36 17.11
N PHE A 51 2.17 -11.89 16.57
CA PHE A 51 1.60 -13.16 17.03
C PHE A 51 2.53 -14.35 16.81
N ARG A 52 3.24 -14.40 15.67
CA ARG A 52 4.22 -15.47 15.38
C ARG A 52 5.45 -15.42 16.28
N VAL A 53 5.89 -14.22 16.67
CA VAL A 53 7.03 -14.04 17.58
C VAL A 53 6.64 -14.46 19.01
N LYS A 54 5.49 -14.02 19.52
CA LYS A 54 5.02 -14.40 20.87
C LYS A 54 4.91 -15.92 21.03
N LYS A 55 4.29 -16.60 20.06
CA LYS A 55 4.13 -18.06 20.05
C LYS A 55 5.46 -18.82 20.04
N GLN A 56 6.51 -18.27 19.43
CA GLN A 56 7.84 -18.88 19.45
C GLN A 56 8.56 -18.65 20.78
N ASN A 57 8.45 -17.45 21.35
CA ASN A 57 9.03 -17.12 22.64
C ASN A 57 8.46 -17.98 23.78
N ASP A 58 7.14 -18.21 23.79
CA ASP A 58 6.48 -19.05 24.79
C ASP A 58 6.94 -20.53 24.71
N LYS A 59 7.28 -21.03 23.51
CA LYS A 59 7.85 -22.37 23.33
C LYS A 59 9.29 -22.50 23.83
N ILE A 60 10.08 -21.44 23.76
CA ILE A 60 11.48 -21.44 24.22
C ILE A 60 11.55 -21.42 25.74
N ILE A 61 10.64 -20.70 26.42
CA ILE A 61 10.62 -20.60 27.89
C ILE A 61 10.05 -21.87 28.56
N SER A 62 9.21 -22.65 27.85
CA SER A 62 8.62 -23.89 28.39
C SER A 62 9.43 -25.16 28.11
N ASN A 63 10.63 -25.07 27.54
CA ASN A 63 11.54 -26.19 27.28
C ASN A 63 12.76 -26.07 28.20
#